data_AF-B7FLR9-F1
#
_entry.id   AF-B7FLR9-F1
#
_cell.length_a   1.000
_cell.length_b   1.000
_cell.length_c   1.000
_cell.angle_alpha   90.00
_cell.angle_beta   90.00
_cell.angle_gamma   90.00
#
_symmetry.space_group_name_H-M   'P 1'
#
loop_
_entity.id
_entity.type
_entity.pdbx_description
1 polymer ?
#
loop_
_entity_poly.entity_id
_entity_poly.type
_entity_poly.pdbx_seq_one_letter_code
_entity_poly.pdbx_strand_id
1 'polypeptide(L)'
;MQRREGNKRSAGGDIAPTTRHYRSVSMDSFIGKLNFNDESLKMPPSPGGLMSPGNSGDGNNAAFSLEFGNGEFSGPELKKIMANEKLAEIAMADPKRAKRILANRQSAARSKERKMRYISELEHKVQTLQTEATTLSAQLTLLQGDSVGLTNQNSELKFRLQSMEQQAKLRDALNEALTAEVQRLKIVTAELNGESLPSNCMIPQHSVNPMMFQQQHQHQQHQQQQQQNGNANSKNELKQ
;
A
#
# COMPACT_ATOMS: atom_id res chain seq x y z
N MET A 1 -41.27 -51.13 25.77
CA MET A 1 -42.27 -50.59 24.81
C MET A 1 -42.55 -49.14 25.18
N GLN A 2 -42.15 -48.17 24.36
CA GLN A 2 -42.61 -46.78 24.46
C GLN A 2 -42.46 -46.12 23.09
N ARG A 3 -43.59 -45.61 22.58
CA ARG A 3 -43.71 -44.98 21.26
C ARG A 3 -43.07 -43.59 21.30
N ARG A 4 -42.34 -43.20 20.25
CA ARG A 4 -41.90 -41.82 20.03
C ARG A 4 -42.43 -41.33 18.69
N GLU A 5 -43.14 -40.22 18.76
CA GLU A 5 -44.00 -39.64 17.73
C GLU A 5 -43.21 -38.94 16.63
N GLY A 6 -43.81 -38.90 15.44
CA GLY A 6 -43.23 -38.34 14.22
C GLY A 6 -43.21 -36.82 14.22
N ASN A 7 -42.08 -36.25 13.80
CA ASN A 7 -41.89 -34.80 13.66
C ASN A 7 -42.41 -34.35 12.28
N LYS A 8 -43.58 -33.70 12.26
CA LYS A 8 -44.16 -33.10 11.05
C LYS A 8 -43.52 -31.75 10.76
N ARG A 9 -43.29 -31.52 9.47
CA ARG A 9 -42.68 -30.35 8.84
C ARG A 9 -43.62 -29.14 8.95
N SER A 10 -43.08 -27.99 9.31
CA SER A 10 -43.63 -26.69 8.90
C SER A 10 -42.55 -25.62 8.88
N ALA A 11 -42.37 -25.00 7.73
CA ALA A 11 -41.86 -23.64 7.60
C ALA A 11 -42.40 -23.10 6.27
N GLY A 12 -43.43 -22.27 6.37
CA GLY A 12 -43.89 -21.42 5.27
C GLY A 12 -42.88 -20.30 5.03
N GLY A 13 -42.67 -19.97 3.76
CA GLY A 13 -41.75 -18.93 3.34
C GLY A 13 -41.52 -19.04 1.85
N ASP A 14 -42.42 -18.43 1.10
CA ASP A 14 -42.38 -18.26 -0.35
C ASP A 14 -41.13 -17.42 -0.71
N ILE A 15 -40.12 -18.01 -1.35
CA ILE A 15 -38.91 -17.28 -1.80
C ILE A 15 -38.98 -17.15 -3.33
N ALA A 16 -39.49 -16.00 -3.77
CA ALA A 16 -39.36 -15.57 -5.16
C ALA A 16 -37.87 -15.34 -5.50
N PRO A 17 -37.39 -15.74 -6.70
CA PRO A 17 -36.01 -15.51 -7.09
C PRO A 17 -35.83 -14.06 -7.60
N THR A 18 -35.28 -13.16 -6.79
CA THR A 18 -34.84 -11.85 -7.31
C THR A 18 -33.49 -12.00 -8.00
N THR A 19 -33.51 -12.21 -9.31
CA THR A 19 -32.37 -11.95 -10.20
C THR A 19 -32.02 -10.47 -10.10
N ARG A 20 -30.97 -10.12 -9.34
CA ARG A 20 -30.37 -8.79 -9.41
C ARG A 20 -28.86 -8.94 -9.61
N HIS A 21 -28.47 -8.80 -10.86
CA HIS A 21 -27.09 -8.76 -11.31
C HIS A 21 -26.47 -7.43 -10.87
N TYR A 22 -25.65 -7.45 -9.83
CA TYR A 22 -24.83 -6.29 -9.46
C TYR A 22 -23.66 -6.19 -10.44
N ARG A 23 -23.77 -5.29 -11.42
CA ARG A 23 -22.60 -4.79 -12.15
C ARG A 23 -22.00 -3.67 -11.33
N SER A 24 -20.80 -3.88 -10.79
CA SER A 24 -19.99 -2.80 -10.23
C SER A 24 -19.65 -1.80 -11.34
N VAL A 25 -19.93 -0.52 -11.06
CA VAL A 25 -19.48 0.62 -11.86
C VAL A 25 -17.97 0.80 -11.65
N SER A 26 -17.21 0.87 -12.75
CA SER A 26 -15.78 1.13 -12.73
C SER A 26 -15.50 2.56 -12.28
N MET A 27 -14.62 2.72 -11.29
CA MET A 27 -14.08 4.02 -10.88
C MET A 27 -12.76 4.26 -11.62
N ASP A 28 -12.83 4.41 -12.94
CA ASP A 28 -11.69 4.83 -13.75
C ASP A 28 -12.03 6.15 -14.42
N SER A 29 -11.78 7.25 -13.70
CA SER A 29 -11.78 8.62 -14.24
C SER A 29 -11.25 9.59 -13.18
N PHE A 30 -9.96 9.54 -12.87
CA PHE A 30 -9.22 10.74 -12.41
C PHE A 30 -7.69 10.62 -12.50
N ILE A 31 -7.13 10.10 -13.62
CA ILE A 31 -5.74 10.41 -13.95
C ILE A 31 -5.74 11.19 -15.26
N GLY A 32 -5.95 12.50 -15.11
CA GLY A 32 -5.67 13.48 -16.14
C GLY A 32 -4.16 13.65 -16.30
N LYS A 33 -3.70 13.51 -17.55
CA LYS A 33 -2.53 14.16 -18.16
C LYS A 33 -1.22 14.11 -17.37
N LEU A 34 -0.40 13.11 -17.69
CA LEU A 34 1.05 13.29 -17.77
C LEU A 34 1.52 12.71 -19.10
N ASN A 35 1.83 13.60 -20.06
CA ASN A 35 2.58 13.26 -21.25
C ASN A 35 4.02 12.98 -20.80
N PHE A 36 4.42 11.71 -20.80
CA PHE A 36 5.83 11.34 -20.80
C PHE A 36 6.16 10.62 -22.10
N ASN A 37 7.20 11.18 -22.69
CA ASN A 37 7.87 10.93 -23.94
C ASN A 37 8.37 9.47 -24.07
N ASP A 38 8.23 8.97 -25.31
CA ASP A 38 9.08 8.02 -26.02
C ASP A 38 9.11 6.52 -25.67
N GLU A 39 9.12 5.75 -26.75
CA GLU A 39 9.45 4.32 -26.88
C GLU A 39 8.47 3.26 -26.32
N SER A 40 7.30 3.14 -26.95
CA SER A 40 6.42 1.97 -26.78
C SER A 40 6.61 0.97 -27.93
N LEU A 41 7.12 -0.21 -27.56
CA LEU A 41 7.32 -1.37 -28.42
C LEU A 41 6.00 -1.80 -29.08
N LYS A 42 6.04 -1.81 -30.41
CA LYS A 42 4.97 -2.18 -31.33
C LYS A 42 4.68 -3.67 -31.28
N MET A 43 3.47 -4.05 -30.86
CA MET A 43 2.91 -5.39 -31.08
C MET A 43 2.09 -5.41 -32.39
N PRO A 44 2.13 -6.49 -33.18
CA PRO A 44 1.60 -6.53 -34.54
C PRO A 44 0.07 -6.68 -34.61
N PRO A 45 -0.57 -6.29 -35.74
CA PRO A 45 -2.01 -6.44 -35.94
C PRO A 45 -2.40 -7.90 -36.20
N SER A 46 -3.51 -8.34 -35.59
CA SER A 46 -4.16 -9.62 -35.88
C SER A 46 -4.52 -9.73 -37.36
N PRO A 47 -4.10 -10.79 -38.08
CA PRO A 47 -4.53 -11.01 -39.45
C PRO A 47 -5.97 -11.51 -39.48
N GLY A 48 -6.85 -10.76 -40.16
CA GLY A 48 -8.08 -11.30 -40.70
C GLY A 48 -7.80 -12.34 -41.79
N GLY A 49 -8.71 -13.30 -41.94
CA GLY A 49 -8.63 -14.33 -42.97
C GLY A 49 -9.92 -15.13 -43.06
N LEU A 50 -10.89 -14.60 -43.80
CA LEU A 50 -11.89 -15.39 -44.50
C LEU A 50 -11.16 -16.46 -45.32
N MET A 51 -11.62 -17.71 -45.32
CA MET A 51 -11.49 -18.66 -46.45
C MET A 51 -12.44 -19.84 -46.20
N SER A 52 -13.51 -19.89 -46.99
CA SER A 52 -14.25 -21.12 -47.26
C SER A 52 -13.41 -22.05 -48.13
N PRO A 53 -13.48 -23.37 -47.93
CA PRO A 53 -13.33 -24.31 -49.02
C PRO A 53 -14.66 -25.01 -49.24
N GLY A 54 -15.31 -24.70 -50.37
CA GLY A 54 -16.36 -25.56 -50.90
C GLY A 54 -15.70 -26.85 -51.38
N ASN A 55 -16.13 -27.99 -50.83
CA ASN A 55 -16.01 -29.27 -51.50
C ASN A 55 -17.33 -30.04 -51.34
N SER A 56 -17.98 -30.19 -52.48
CA SER A 56 -18.86 -31.28 -52.86
C SER A 56 -18.53 -32.61 -52.16
N GLY A 57 -19.54 -33.24 -51.58
CA GLY A 57 -19.43 -34.54 -50.91
C GLY A 57 -20.69 -34.85 -50.12
N ASP A 58 -21.62 -35.51 -50.79
CA ASP A 58 -22.87 -36.05 -50.28
C ASP A 58 -22.67 -36.99 -49.07
N GLY A 59 -23.67 -37.04 -48.17
CA GLY A 59 -23.88 -38.19 -47.28
C GLY A 59 -23.49 -38.09 -45.80
N ASN A 60 -24.52 -38.12 -44.94
CA ASN A 60 -24.54 -38.67 -43.57
C ASN A 60 -23.84 -37.94 -42.42
N ASN A 61 -24.49 -36.91 -41.88
CA ASN A 61 -24.28 -36.43 -40.50
C ASN A 61 -25.08 -37.24 -39.45
N ALA A 62 -24.97 -38.57 -39.49
CA ALA A 62 -25.59 -39.48 -38.52
C ALA A 62 -24.60 -40.48 -37.90
N ALA A 63 -23.31 -40.12 -37.79
CA ALA A 63 -22.28 -40.97 -37.18
C ALA A 63 -21.81 -40.46 -35.79
N PHE A 64 -22.61 -39.64 -35.08
CA PHE A 64 -22.29 -39.23 -33.70
C PHE A 64 -22.89 -40.16 -32.63
N SER A 65 -23.28 -41.37 -32.98
CA SER A 65 -23.65 -42.37 -31.97
C SER A 65 -23.54 -43.75 -32.57
N LEU A 66 -22.96 -44.65 -31.79
CA LEU A 66 -22.92 -46.09 -32.00
C LEU A 66 -21.73 -46.70 -32.78
N GLU A 67 -20.51 -46.20 -32.56
CA GLU A 67 -19.30 -47.01 -32.80
C GLU A 67 -18.39 -47.03 -31.56
N PHE A 68 -18.98 -47.46 -30.45
CA PHE A 68 -18.25 -47.88 -29.26
C PHE A 68 -18.56 -49.36 -28.99
N GLY A 69 -18.50 -50.15 -30.06
CA GLY A 69 -18.78 -51.58 -30.08
C GLY A 69 -17.54 -52.47 -30.09
N ASN A 70 -16.38 -51.93 -30.45
CA ASN A 70 -15.11 -52.65 -30.44
C ASN A 70 -14.15 -51.97 -29.45
N GLY A 71 -14.08 -52.51 -28.24
CA GLY A 71 -13.30 -51.97 -27.12
C GLY A 71 -11.80 -52.10 -27.34
N GLU A 72 -11.21 -51.28 -28.21
CA GLU A 72 -9.76 -51.14 -28.28
C GLU A 72 -9.30 -50.28 -27.10
N PHE A 73 -8.80 -50.95 -26.07
CA PHE A 73 -8.07 -50.32 -24.99
C PHE A 73 -6.77 -49.75 -25.56
N SER A 74 -6.42 -48.52 -25.18
CA SER A 74 -5.12 -47.98 -25.55
C SER A 74 -4.00 -48.83 -24.94
N GLY A 75 -2.80 -48.86 -25.54
CA GLY A 75 -1.66 -49.63 -25.01
C GLY A 75 -1.40 -49.46 -23.50
N PRO A 76 -1.47 -48.24 -22.93
CA PRO A 76 -1.37 -48.02 -21.48
C PRO A 76 -2.58 -48.53 -20.68
N GLU A 77 -3.77 -48.52 -21.27
CA GLU A 77 -4.99 -49.09 -20.65
C GLU A 77 -4.90 -50.61 -20.61
N LEU A 78 -4.46 -51.25 -21.70
CA LEU A 78 -4.26 -52.70 -21.75
C LEU A 78 -3.24 -53.15 -20.71
N LYS A 79 -2.11 -52.44 -20.57
CA LYS A 79 -1.13 -52.70 -19.50
C LYS A 79 -1.75 -52.62 -18.11
N LYS A 80 -2.60 -51.61 -17.84
CA LYS A 80 -3.29 -51.46 -16.54
C LYS A 80 -4.32 -52.56 -16.29
N ILE A 81 -4.96 -53.08 -17.34
CA ILE A 81 -5.89 -54.19 -17.28
C ILE A 81 -5.15 -55.49 -16.99
N MET A 82 -4.10 -55.80 -17.75
CA MET A 82 -3.27 -57.00 -17.53
C MET A 82 -2.59 -57.02 -16.16
N ALA A 83 -2.24 -55.85 -15.62
CA ALA A 83 -1.65 -55.73 -14.28
C ALA A 83 -2.65 -55.96 -13.13
N ASN A 84 -3.95 -56.05 -13.40
CA ASN A 84 -4.98 -56.22 -12.38
C ASN A 84 -5.99 -57.30 -12.79
N GLU A 85 -5.84 -58.49 -12.22
CA GLU A 85 -6.66 -59.68 -12.53
C GLU A 85 -8.17 -59.39 -12.53
N LYS A 86 -8.68 -58.71 -11.49
CA LYS A 86 -10.10 -58.32 -11.41
C LYS A 86 -10.52 -57.36 -12.53
N LEU A 87 -9.64 -56.44 -12.95
CA LEU A 87 -9.93 -55.54 -14.06
C LEU A 87 -9.85 -56.27 -15.40
N ALA A 88 -8.97 -57.25 -15.54
CA ALA A 88 -8.91 -58.14 -16.71
C ALA A 88 -10.17 -58.98 -16.85
N GLU A 89 -10.64 -59.61 -15.77
CA GLU A 89 -11.93 -60.32 -15.73
C GLU A 89 -13.09 -59.41 -16.14
N ILE A 90 -13.15 -58.18 -15.57
CA ILE A 90 -14.19 -57.20 -15.93
C ILE A 90 -14.05 -56.78 -17.40
N ALA A 91 -12.84 -56.64 -17.94
CA ALA A 91 -12.64 -56.29 -19.34
C ALA A 91 -13.07 -57.40 -20.29
N MET A 92 -12.90 -58.68 -19.93
CA MET A 92 -13.40 -59.81 -20.72
C MET A 92 -14.93 -59.94 -20.64
N ALA A 93 -15.54 -59.67 -19.49
CA ALA A 93 -16.99 -59.75 -19.30
C ALA A 93 -17.76 -58.51 -19.82
N ASP A 94 -17.21 -57.31 -19.59
CA ASP A 94 -17.79 -56.02 -19.99
C ASP A 94 -16.68 -54.97 -20.26
N PRO A 95 -16.20 -54.88 -21.52
CA PRO A 95 -15.17 -53.93 -21.92
C PRO A 95 -15.55 -52.46 -21.66
N LYS A 96 -16.84 -52.12 -21.76
CA LYS A 96 -17.35 -50.75 -21.55
C LYS A 96 -17.26 -50.35 -20.08
N ARG A 97 -17.59 -51.26 -19.17
CA ARG A 97 -17.41 -51.07 -17.72
C ARG A 97 -15.95 -50.93 -17.35
N ALA A 98 -15.06 -51.76 -17.89
CA ALA A 98 -13.62 -51.64 -17.67
C ALA A 98 -13.09 -50.26 -18.12
N LYS A 99 -13.51 -49.78 -19.30
CA LYS A 99 -13.13 -48.44 -19.78
C LYS A 99 -13.64 -47.32 -18.87
N ARG A 100 -14.88 -47.43 -18.36
CA ARG A 100 -15.43 -46.46 -17.38
C ARG A 100 -14.64 -46.44 -16.07
N ILE A 101 -14.20 -47.60 -15.57
CA ILE A 101 -13.36 -47.71 -14.38
C ILE A 101 -12.02 -47.01 -14.61
N LEU A 102 -11.37 -47.26 -15.74
CA LEU A 102 -10.09 -46.61 -16.07
C LEU A 102 -10.22 -45.09 -16.19
N ALA A 103 -11.26 -44.61 -16.87
CA ALA A 103 -11.53 -43.17 -16.99
C ALA A 103 -11.79 -42.52 -15.62
N ASN A 104 -12.59 -43.16 -14.76
CA ASN A 104 -12.85 -42.67 -13.41
C ASN A 104 -11.60 -42.69 -12.52
N ARG A 105 -10.76 -43.73 -12.62
CA ARG A 105 -9.46 -43.76 -11.93
C ARG A 105 -8.57 -42.61 -12.37
N GLN A 106 -8.51 -42.32 -13.66
CA GLN A 106 -7.72 -41.21 -14.20
C GLN A 106 -8.25 -39.85 -13.73
N SER A 107 -9.56 -39.62 -13.75
CA SER A 107 -10.14 -38.36 -13.28
C SER A 107 -10.00 -38.20 -11.77
N ALA A 108 -10.16 -39.26 -10.98
CA ALA A 108 -9.91 -39.25 -9.54
C ALA A 108 -8.44 -38.94 -9.22
N ALA A 109 -7.49 -39.53 -9.95
CA ALA A 109 -6.06 -39.23 -9.80
C ALA A 109 -5.76 -37.75 -10.07
N ARG A 110 -6.27 -37.18 -11.18
CA ARG A 110 -6.13 -35.75 -11.50
C ARG A 110 -6.82 -34.84 -10.47
N SER A 111 -7.98 -35.25 -9.94
CA SER A 111 -8.68 -34.49 -8.90
C SER A 111 -7.89 -34.46 -7.60
N LYS A 112 -7.33 -35.60 -7.18
CA LYS A 112 -6.44 -35.68 -6.03
C LYS A 112 -5.18 -34.82 -6.22
N GLU A 113 -4.56 -34.90 -7.39
CA GLU A 113 -3.39 -34.07 -7.74
C GLU A 113 -3.71 -32.58 -7.64
N ARG A 114 -4.80 -32.12 -8.27
CA ARG A 114 -5.23 -30.72 -8.19
C ARG A 114 -5.47 -30.29 -6.75
N LYS A 115 -6.14 -31.10 -5.95
CA LYS A 115 -6.38 -30.81 -4.53
C LYS A 115 -5.08 -30.74 -3.73
N MET A 116 -4.14 -31.66 -3.97
CA MET A 116 -2.83 -31.64 -3.33
C MET A 116 -2.03 -30.39 -3.69
N ARG A 117 -1.99 -30.00 -4.97
CA ARG A 117 -1.34 -28.75 -5.40
C ARG A 117 -1.96 -27.53 -4.72
N TYR A 118 -3.30 -27.44 -4.71
CA TYR A 118 -4.00 -26.34 -4.05
C TYR A 118 -3.69 -26.25 -2.54
N ILE A 119 -3.61 -27.39 -1.85
CA ILE A 119 -3.22 -27.41 -0.43
C ILE A 119 -1.79 -26.86 -0.27
N SER A 120 -0.82 -27.34 -1.05
CA SER A 120 0.56 -26.86 -0.97
C SER A 120 0.71 -25.37 -1.35
N GLU A 121 -0.06 -24.89 -2.33
CA GLU A 121 -0.11 -23.47 -2.69
C GLU A 121 -0.64 -22.61 -1.54
N LEU A 122 -1.69 -23.06 -0.84
CA LEU A 122 -2.21 -22.38 0.33
C LEU A 122 -1.22 -22.39 1.49
N GLU A 123 -0.59 -23.53 1.78
CA GLU A 123 0.44 -23.64 2.82
C GLU A 123 1.61 -22.67 2.55
N HIS A 124 2.10 -22.64 1.31
CA HIS A 124 3.13 -21.70 0.91
C HIS A 124 2.66 -20.25 1.06
N LYS A 125 1.41 -19.93 0.65
CA LYS A 125 0.89 -18.56 0.77
C LYS A 125 0.77 -18.11 2.23
N VAL A 126 0.35 -19.00 3.14
CA VAL A 126 0.33 -18.73 4.58
C VAL A 126 1.74 -18.43 5.08
N GLN A 127 2.72 -19.27 4.73
CA GLN A 127 4.12 -19.07 5.14
C GLN A 127 4.69 -17.73 4.62
N THR A 128 4.41 -17.39 3.35
CA THR A 128 4.83 -16.11 2.76
C THR A 128 4.21 -14.94 3.50
N LEU A 129 2.87 -14.94 3.68
CA LEU A 129 2.17 -13.85 4.38
C LEU A 129 2.63 -13.70 5.83
N GLN A 130 2.93 -14.80 6.53
CA GLN A 130 3.46 -14.75 7.89
C GLN A 130 4.87 -14.14 7.94
N THR A 131 5.71 -14.46 6.96
CA THR A 131 7.06 -13.88 6.83
C THR A 131 6.99 -12.40 6.50
N GLU A 132 6.10 -12.00 5.59
CA GLU A 132 5.83 -10.59 5.26
C GLU A 132 5.34 -9.83 6.50
N ALA A 133 4.37 -10.38 7.25
CA ALA A 133 3.85 -9.75 8.45
C ALA A 133 4.95 -9.55 9.52
N THR A 134 5.82 -10.55 9.71
CA THR A 134 6.97 -10.46 10.63
C THR A 134 7.94 -9.36 10.19
N THR A 135 8.25 -9.32 8.89
CA THR A 135 9.17 -8.34 8.32
C THR A 135 8.63 -6.92 8.42
N LEU A 136 7.34 -6.72 8.12
CA LEU A 136 6.68 -5.41 8.28
C LEU A 136 6.60 -4.99 9.74
N SER A 137 6.36 -5.92 10.67
CA SER A 137 6.33 -5.63 12.10
C SER A 137 7.70 -5.18 12.63
N ALA A 138 8.78 -5.78 12.14
CA ALA A 138 10.15 -5.35 12.46
C ALA A 138 10.43 -3.93 11.93
N GLN A 139 10.05 -3.64 10.68
CA GLN A 139 10.18 -2.29 10.10
C GLN A 139 9.40 -1.25 10.88
N LEU A 140 8.16 -1.57 11.27
CA LEU A 140 7.33 -0.67 12.09
C LEU A 140 8.00 -0.35 13.43
N THR A 141 8.56 -1.37 14.09
CA THR A 141 9.25 -1.20 15.37
C THR A 141 10.48 -0.28 15.25
N LEU A 142 11.26 -0.44 14.18
CA LEU A 142 12.40 0.44 13.90
C LEU A 142 11.96 1.89 13.70
N LEU A 143 10.97 2.13 12.83
CA LEU A 143 10.46 3.47 12.55
C LEU A 143 9.84 4.14 13.79
N GLN A 144 9.15 3.37 14.64
CA GLN A 144 8.64 3.86 15.92
C GLN A 144 9.78 4.30 16.84
N GLY A 145 10.86 3.51 16.91
CA GLY A 145 12.06 3.87 17.67
C GLY A 145 12.70 5.16 17.16
N ASP A 146 12.88 5.29 15.85
CA ASP A 146 13.44 6.49 15.22
C ASP A 146 12.57 7.72 15.46
N SER A 147 11.24 7.59 15.34
CA SER A 147 10.28 8.67 15.59
C SER A 147 10.38 9.19 17.03
N VAL A 148 10.46 8.29 18.01
CA VAL A 148 10.65 8.65 19.43
C VAL A 148 12.01 9.34 19.62
N GLY A 149 13.07 8.80 19.00
CA GLY A 149 14.41 9.38 19.04
C GLY A 149 14.44 10.82 18.51
N LEU A 150 13.87 11.05 17.32
CA LEU A 150 13.76 12.38 16.71
C LEU A 150 12.90 13.33 17.54
N THR A 151 11.82 12.85 18.14
CA THR A 151 10.96 13.64 19.04
C THR A 151 11.73 14.11 20.28
N ASN A 152 12.55 13.24 20.86
CA ASN A 152 13.39 13.58 22.00
C ASN A 152 14.46 14.62 21.61
N GLN A 153 15.17 14.42 20.49
CA GLN A 153 16.15 15.39 19.98
C GLN A 153 15.50 16.75 19.67
N ASN A 154 14.31 16.75 19.09
CA ASN A 154 13.56 17.97 18.82
C ASN A 154 13.20 18.72 20.11
N SER A 155 12.75 17.98 21.14
CA SER A 155 12.46 18.54 22.46
C SER A 155 13.71 19.17 23.09
N GLU A 156 14.85 18.47 23.06
CA GLU A 156 16.13 18.97 23.58
C GLU A 156 16.57 20.25 22.86
N LEU A 157 16.52 20.27 21.53
CA LEU A 157 16.87 21.44 20.74
C LEU A 157 15.96 22.64 21.04
N LYS A 158 14.66 22.40 21.24
CA LYS A 158 13.72 23.45 21.68
C LYS A 158 14.08 24.02 23.04
N PHE A 159 14.39 23.17 24.03
CA PHE A 159 14.83 23.63 25.35
C PHE A 159 16.14 24.43 25.26
N ARG A 160 17.10 23.97 24.47
CA ARG A 160 18.37 24.69 24.25
C ARG A 160 18.14 26.05 23.61
N LEU A 161 17.28 26.12 22.58
CA LEU A 161 16.92 27.37 21.92
C LEU A 161 16.28 28.36 22.90
N GLN A 162 15.32 27.91 23.71
CA GLN A 162 14.66 28.73 24.72
C GLN A 162 15.65 29.26 25.76
N SER A 163 16.58 28.40 26.23
CA SER A 163 17.63 28.83 27.16
C SER A 163 18.55 29.89 26.55
N MET A 164 18.95 29.72 25.28
CA MET A 164 19.76 30.71 24.57
C MET A 164 19.02 32.04 24.40
N GLU A 165 17.71 31.99 24.10
CA GLU A 165 16.88 33.19 23.99
C GLU A 165 16.79 33.95 25.32
N GLN A 166 16.61 33.24 26.44
CA GLN A 166 16.64 33.85 27.77
C GLN A 166 18.00 34.47 28.09
N GLN A 167 19.09 33.80 27.73
CA GLN A 167 20.44 34.32 27.92
C GLN A 167 20.70 35.59 27.09
N ALA A 168 20.20 35.63 25.85
CA ALA A 168 20.29 36.82 24.99
C ALA A 168 19.54 38.00 25.62
N LYS A 169 18.29 37.80 26.08
CA LYS A 169 17.50 38.84 26.76
C LYS A 169 18.20 39.41 27.99
N LEU A 170 18.83 38.55 28.80
CA LEU A 170 19.61 39.00 29.95
C LEU A 170 20.82 39.84 29.53
N ARG A 171 21.54 39.43 28.48
CA ARG A 171 22.67 40.21 27.95
C ARG A 171 22.23 41.55 27.39
N ASP A 172 21.12 41.60 26.67
CA ASP A 172 20.58 42.85 26.11
C ASP A 172 20.19 43.82 27.23
N ALA A 173 19.49 43.35 28.27
CA ALA A 173 19.14 44.16 29.43
C ALA A 173 20.38 44.69 30.18
N LEU A 174 21.43 43.86 30.32
CA LEU A 174 22.69 44.29 30.94
C LEU A 174 23.41 45.35 30.09
N ASN A 175 23.45 45.17 28.76
CA ASN A 175 24.05 46.14 27.84
C ASN A 175 23.29 47.47 27.85
N GLU A 176 21.96 47.44 27.89
CA GLU A 176 21.13 48.63 28.01
C GLU A 176 21.40 49.38 29.32
N ALA A 177 21.42 48.67 30.46
CA ALA A 177 21.72 49.25 31.77
C ALA A 177 23.12 49.88 31.81
N LEU A 178 24.13 49.19 31.27
CA LEU A 178 25.50 49.73 31.20
C LEU A 178 25.58 50.96 30.30
N THR A 179 24.89 50.94 29.15
CA THR A 179 24.82 52.09 28.24
C THR A 179 24.17 53.30 28.91
N ALA A 180 23.09 53.08 29.67
CA ALA A 180 22.43 54.12 30.44
C ALA A 180 23.36 54.71 31.52
N GLU A 181 24.12 53.88 32.23
CA GLU A 181 25.06 54.34 33.25
C GLU A 181 26.23 55.13 32.64
N VAL A 182 26.77 54.69 31.49
CA VAL A 182 27.78 55.46 30.75
C VAL A 182 27.24 56.82 30.32
N GLN A 183 25.99 56.90 29.85
CA GLN A 183 25.36 58.17 29.49
C GLN A 183 25.20 59.08 30.72
N ARG A 184 24.76 58.54 31.86
CA ARG A 184 24.62 59.29 33.12
C ARG A 184 25.96 59.85 33.60
N LEU A 185 27.01 59.03 33.60
CA LEU A 185 28.36 59.45 34.00
C LEU A 185 28.92 60.54 33.08
N LYS A 186 28.65 60.46 31.77
CA LYS A 186 29.03 61.51 30.80
C LYS A 186 28.38 62.86 31.14
N ILE A 187 27.10 62.87 31.49
CA ILE A 187 26.37 64.10 31.88
C ILE A 187 26.97 64.69 33.16
N VAL A 188 27.14 63.89 34.22
CA VAL A 188 27.71 64.35 35.50
C VAL A 188 29.14 64.90 35.34
N THR A 189 29.95 64.26 34.51
CA THR A 189 31.31 64.76 34.21
C THR A 189 31.28 66.09 33.46
N ALA A 190 30.36 66.25 32.51
CA ALA A 190 30.18 67.51 31.79
C ALA A 190 29.71 68.65 32.72
N GLU A 191 28.87 68.35 33.71
CA GLU A 191 28.40 69.33 34.70
C GLU A 191 29.48 69.72 35.72
N LEU A 192 30.34 68.78 36.16
CA LEU A 192 31.42 69.03 37.12
C LEU A 192 32.60 69.81 36.53
N ASN A 193 32.84 69.69 35.22
CA ASN A 193 33.98 70.33 34.56
C ASN A 193 33.78 71.84 34.25
N GLY A 194 32.63 72.43 34.62
CA GLY A 194 32.40 73.86 34.75
C GLY A 194 33.19 74.79 33.80
N GLU A 195 32.87 74.81 32.51
CA GLU A 195 33.31 75.88 31.60
C GLU A 195 32.20 76.28 30.61
N SER A 196 32.09 77.60 30.43
CA SER A 196 31.11 78.35 29.67
C SER A 196 30.84 77.85 28.25
N LEU A 197 29.56 77.81 27.85
CA LEU A 197 29.08 77.78 26.45
C LEU A 197 29.81 78.86 25.60
N PRO A 198 30.08 78.68 24.27
CA PRO A 198 29.06 78.37 23.25
C PRO A 198 29.53 77.51 22.04
N SER A 199 28.56 77.02 21.26
CA SER A 199 28.67 76.67 19.82
C SER A 199 29.63 75.53 19.39
N ASN A 200 29.13 74.64 18.54
CA ASN A 200 29.90 73.60 17.82
C ASN A 200 30.59 72.52 18.66
N CYS A 201 29.81 71.61 19.25
CA CYS A 201 30.28 70.22 19.39
C CYS A 201 29.46 69.36 18.43
N MET A 202 30.03 69.12 17.24
CA MET A 202 29.57 68.10 16.31
C MET A 202 29.45 66.78 17.09
N ILE A 203 28.23 66.40 17.41
CA ILE A 203 27.87 65.06 17.87
C ILE A 203 28.28 64.12 16.73
N PRO A 204 29.25 63.19 16.91
CA PRO A 204 29.30 62.05 16.01
C PRO A 204 28.07 61.23 16.37
N GLN A 205 27.01 61.38 15.58
CA GLN A 205 25.93 60.43 15.46
C GLN A 205 26.56 59.05 15.29
N HIS A 206 26.67 58.30 16.40
CA HIS A 206 26.91 56.87 16.32
C HIS A 206 25.61 56.31 15.79
N SER A 207 25.53 56.18 14.47
CA SER A 207 24.48 55.46 13.75
C SER A 207 24.31 54.10 14.41
N VAL A 208 23.29 53.99 15.25
CA VAL A 208 22.77 52.70 15.67
C VAL A 208 22.13 52.14 14.41
N ASN A 209 22.86 51.27 13.70
CA ASN A 209 22.44 50.70 12.42
C ASN A 209 20.96 50.25 12.51
N PRO A 210 20.01 50.94 11.86
CA PRO A 210 18.58 50.58 11.93
C PRO A 210 18.32 49.18 11.37
N MET A 211 19.26 48.68 10.56
CA MET A 211 19.18 47.40 9.89
C MET A 211 19.26 46.20 10.86
N MET A 212 19.91 46.35 12.03
CA MET A 212 20.04 45.24 12.99
C MET A 212 18.74 45.01 13.78
N PHE A 213 18.06 46.09 14.19
CA PHE A 213 16.73 46.02 14.81
C PHE A 213 15.67 45.50 13.81
N GLN A 214 15.77 45.88 12.53
CA GLN A 214 14.86 45.39 11.49
C GLN A 214 15.07 43.89 11.19
N GLN A 215 16.31 43.40 11.22
CA GLN A 215 16.60 41.98 10.99
C GLN A 215 16.10 41.11 12.16
N GLN A 216 16.17 41.60 13.41
CA GLN A 216 15.64 40.87 14.56
C GLN A 216 14.10 40.77 14.52
N HIS A 217 13.42 41.82 14.08
CA HIS A 217 11.95 41.79 13.88
C HIS A 217 11.52 40.85 12.75
N GLN A 218 12.27 40.79 11.63
CA GLN A 218 11.98 39.83 10.56
C GLN A 218 12.20 38.37 11.02
N HIS A 219 13.23 38.10 11.83
CA HIS A 219 13.48 36.74 12.31
C HIS A 219 12.38 36.26 13.27
N GLN A 220 11.85 37.15 14.11
CA GLN A 220 10.77 36.81 15.05
C GLN A 220 9.43 36.54 14.35
N GLN A 221 9.12 37.25 13.25
CA GLN A 221 7.92 36.93 12.43
C GLN A 221 8.06 35.62 11.65
N HIS A 222 9.26 35.32 11.11
CA HIS A 222 9.47 34.07 10.37
C HIS A 222 9.35 32.82 11.27
N GLN A 223 9.74 32.94 12.54
CA GLN A 223 9.67 31.83 13.50
C GLN A 223 8.23 31.52 13.95
N GLN A 224 7.33 32.51 14.02
CA GLN A 224 5.91 32.27 14.27
C GLN A 224 5.18 31.64 13.07
N GLN A 225 5.57 31.96 11.83
CA GLN A 225 4.97 31.34 10.65
C GLN A 225 5.34 29.85 10.48
N GLN A 226 6.55 29.43 10.87
CA GLN A 226 6.93 28.01 10.80
C GLN A 226 6.18 27.14 11.83
N GLN A 227 5.81 27.68 13.00
CA GLN A 227 5.01 26.92 13.98
C GLN A 227 3.55 26.71 13.54
N GLN A 228 2.96 27.63 12.76
CA GLN A 228 1.62 27.43 12.21
C GLN A 228 1.61 26.47 11.00
N ASN A 229 2.63 26.49 10.15
CA ASN A 229 2.71 25.58 9.00
C ASN A 229 3.11 24.13 9.38
N GLY A 230 3.85 23.92 10.48
CA GLY A 230 4.13 22.56 10.99
C GLY A 230 2.89 21.81 11.46
N ASN A 231 1.84 22.53 11.89
CA ASN A 231 0.56 21.95 12.31
C ASN A 231 -0.40 21.66 11.15
N ALA A 232 -0.22 22.32 9.99
CA ALA A 232 -0.99 22.02 8.78
C ALA A 232 -0.44 20.81 8.02
N ASN A 233 0.87 20.56 8.08
CA ASN A 233 1.48 19.43 7.37
C ASN A 233 1.25 18.08 8.07
N SER A 234 1.04 18.07 9.40
CA SER A 234 0.72 16.85 10.14
C SER A 234 -0.72 16.35 9.94
N LYS A 235 -1.58 17.11 9.25
CA LYS A 235 -2.95 16.68 8.89
C LYS A 235 -3.07 16.09 7.48
N ASN A 236 -2.02 16.19 6.65
CA ASN A 236 -2.05 15.67 5.27
C ASN A 236 -1.31 14.34 5.09
N GLU A 237 -0.55 13.85 6.08
CA GLU A 237 0.13 12.54 6.03
C GLU A 237 -0.68 11.39 6.67
N LEU A 238 -2.01 11.49 6.70
CA LEU A 238 -2.90 10.35 7.00
C LEU A 238 -3.62 9.80 5.75
N LYS A 239 -3.25 10.28 4.55
CA LYS A 239 -3.67 9.71 3.26
C LYS A 239 -2.56 9.86 2.24
N GLN A 240 -1.58 8.97 2.29
CA GLN A 240 -0.97 8.36 1.12
C GLN A 240 -0.36 7.03 1.50
#